data_AF-A0A9W4LKK5-F1
#
_entry.id   AF-A0A9W4LKK5-F1
#
_cell.length_a   1.000
_cell.length_b   1.000
_cell.length_c   1.000
_cell.angle_alpha   90.00
_cell.angle_beta   90.00
_cell.angle_gamma   90.00
#
_symmetry.space_group_name_H-M   'P 1'
#
loop_
_entity.id
_entity.type
_entity.pdbx_description
1 polymer ?
#
loop_
_entity_poly.entity_id
_entity_poly.type
_entity_poly.pdbx_seq_one_letter_code
_entity_poly.pdbx_strand_id
1 'polypeptide(L)'
;MSDTDEPRHIRVVYPEPLQPNLSRDVASYVKRIVAFERRIELENKGKACVYAEARLAGLDAAALKTAVRVVLSLKDSNAENLNGLGKTVKDYLDLALAKQGHEGSK
;
A
#
# COMPACT_ATOMS: atom_id res chain seq x y z
N MET A 1 11.67 -33.23 56.76
CA MET A 1 11.59 -32.32 55.59
C MET A 1 12.58 -32.86 54.59
N SER A 2 12.08 -33.59 53.59
CA SER A 2 12.90 -34.24 52.57
C SER A 2 12.39 -33.78 51.22
N ASP A 3 12.80 -32.59 50.82
CA ASP A 3 12.60 -32.07 49.47
C ASP A 3 13.55 -32.83 48.54
N THR A 4 13.01 -33.84 47.88
CA THR A 4 13.73 -34.60 46.87
C THR A 4 13.53 -33.84 45.56
N ASP A 5 14.54 -33.06 45.20
CA ASP A 5 14.56 -32.24 43.98
C ASP A 5 14.87 -33.15 42.78
N GLU A 6 13.83 -33.83 42.28
CA GLU A 6 13.93 -34.58 41.03
C GLU A 6 14.06 -33.60 39.84
N PRO A 7 15.08 -33.75 38.97
CA PRO A 7 15.20 -32.92 37.79
C PRO A 7 14.03 -33.22 36.85
N ARG A 8 13.13 -32.24 36.69
CA ARG A 8 12.06 -32.30 35.69
C ARG A 8 12.70 -32.43 34.31
N HIS A 9 12.64 -33.64 33.73
CA HIS A 9 12.95 -33.87 32.32
C HIS A 9 11.95 -33.08 31.48
N ILE A 10 12.34 -31.88 31.05
CA ILE A 10 11.62 -31.13 30.03
C ILE A 10 11.75 -31.94 28.73
N ARG A 11 10.69 -32.69 28.39
CA ARG A 11 10.57 -33.26 27.05
C ARG A 11 10.45 -32.10 26.08
N VAL A 12 11.52 -31.83 25.34
CA VAL A 12 11.46 -30.98 24.15
C VAL A 12 10.54 -31.71 23.17
N VAL A 13 9.28 -31.28 23.11
CA VAL A 13 8.35 -31.70 22.07
C VAL A 13 8.83 -31.03 20.79
N TYR A 14 9.60 -31.76 19.98
CA TYR A 14 9.84 -31.35 18.61
C TYR A 14 8.47 -31.32 17.91
N PRO A 15 8.09 -30.21 17.24
CA PRO A 15 6.88 -30.22 16.43
C PRO A 15 7.03 -31.36 15.42
N GLU A 16 6.01 -32.21 15.31
CA GLU A 16 6.01 -33.32 14.37
C GLU A 16 6.44 -32.85 12.97
N PRO A 17 7.19 -33.67 12.22
CA PRO A 17 7.58 -33.32 10.86
C PRO A 17 6.32 -32.99 10.05
N LEU A 18 6.25 -31.75 9.55
CA LEU A 18 5.16 -31.27 8.71
C LEU A 18 4.86 -32.31 7.62
N GLN A 19 3.61 -32.78 7.55
CA GLN A 19 3.22 -33.80 6.59
C GLN A 19 3.65 -33.38 5.16
N PRO A 20 4.22 -34.27 4.34
CA PRO A 20 4.79 -33.92 3.04
C PRO A 20 3.79 -33.26 2.06
N ASN A 21 2.50 -33.47 2.26
CA ASN A 21 1.44 -32.81 1.49
C ASN A 21 1.21 -31.36 1.94
N LEU A 22 1.30 -31.11 3.25
CA LEU A 22 1.18 -29.78 3.85
C LEU A 22 2.37 -28.89 3.45
N SER A 23 3.58 -29.45 3.34
CA SER A 23 4.75 -28.70 2.87
C SER A 23 4.64 -28.28 1.39
N ARG A 24 4.03 -29.13 0.55
CA ARG A 24 3.77 -28.83 -0.87
C ARG A 24 2.71 -27.75 -1.06
N ASP A 25 1.63 -27.81 -0.29
CA ASP A 25 0.57 -26.79 -0.34
C ASP A 25 1.07 -25.44 0.17
N VAL A 26 1.80 -25.43 1.29
CA VAL A 26 2.45 -24.22 1.81
C VAL A 26 3.42 -23.62 0.79
N ALA A 27 4.25 -24.44 0.13
CA ALA A 27 5.14 -23.95 -0.92
C ALA A 27 4.39 -23.33 -2.11
N SER A 28 3.24 -23.89 -2.49
CA SER A 28 2.36 -23.36 -3.53
C SER A 28 1.77 -22.00 -3.15
N TYR A 29 1.25 -21.86 -1.92
CA TYR A 29 0.75 -20.58 -1.41
C TYR A 29 1.84 -19.53 -1.33
N VAL A 30 3.01 -19.86 -0.79
CA VAL A 30 4.16 -18.94 -0.70
C VAL A 30 4.57 -18.46 -2.09
N LYS A 31 4.66 -19.35 -3.09
CA LYS A 31 4.99 -18.97 -4.47
C LYS A 31 3.98 -17.99 -5.06
N ARG A 32 2.69 -18.20 -4.82
CA ARG A 32 1.61 -17.30 -5.29
C ARG A 32 1.68 -15.93 -4.59
N ILE A 33 1.92 -15.91 -3.28
CA ILE A 33 2.09 -14.67 -2.52
C ILE A 33 3.29 -13.89 -3.05
N VAL A 34 4.44 -14.52 -3.23
CA VAL A 34 5.64 -13.86 -3.80
C VAL A 34 5.35 -13.26 -5.19
N ALA A 35 4.57 -13.94 -6.02
CA ALA A 35 4.19 -13.40 -7.32
C ALA A 35 3.31 -12.15 -7.20
N PHE A 36 2.38 -12.11 -6.25
CA PHE A 36 1.57 -10.92 -5.97
C PHE A 36 2.42 -9.77 -5.41
N GLU A 37 3.29 -10.05 -4.43
CA GLU A 37 4.18 -9.04 -3.85
C GLU A 37 5.07 -8.39 -4.91
N ARG A 38 5.63 -9.18 -5.84
CA ARG A 38 6.41 -8.63 -6.98
C ARG A 38 5.59 -7.72 -7.88
N ARG A 39 4.32 -8.05 -8.15
CA ARG A 39 3.43 -7.21 -8.95
C ARG A 39 3.12 -5.89 -8.25
N ILE A 40 2.79 -5.96 -6.95
CA ILE A 40 2.57 -4.78 -6.11
C ILE A 40 3.81 -3.89 -6.08
N GLU A 41 5.01 -4.47 -5.98
CA GLU A 41 6.26 -3.73 -6.01
C GLU A 41 6.46 -2.98 -7.34
N LEU A 42 6.22 -3.63 -8.48
CA LEU A 42 6.31 -3.01 -9.80
C LEU A 42 5.29 -1.88 -9.98
N GLU A 43 4.04 -2.09 -9.57
CA GLU A 43 2.99 -1.07 -9.63
C GLU A 43 3.32 0.12 -8.72
N ASN A 44 3.88 -0.12 -7.54
CA ASN A 44 4.34 0.95 -6.65
C ASN A 44 5.51 1.75 -7.25
N LYS A 45 6.45 1.09 -7.94
CA LYS A 45 7.52 1.76 -8.68
C LYS A 45 6.95 2.62 -9.81
N GLY A 46 6.00 2.09 -10.59
CA GLY A 46 5.31 2.85 -11.64
C GLY A 46 4.59 4.09 -11.07
N LYS A 47 3.85 3.94 -9.97
CA LYS A 47 3.22 5.05 -9.26
C LYS A 47 4.23 6.10 -8.81
N ALA A 48 5.39 5.68 -8.29
CA ALA A 48 6.46 6.60 -7.88
C ALA A 48 7.04 7.39 -9.06
N CYS A 49 7.23 6.75 -10.22
CA CYS A 49 7.66 7.42 -11.45
C CYS A 49 6.67 8.52 -11.87
N VAL A 50 5.37 8.24 -11.87
CA VAL A 50 4.33 9.24 -12.20
C VAL A 50 4.37 10.44 -11.25
N TYR A 51 4.55 10.22 -9.95
CA TYR A 51 4.71 11.34 -9.00
C TYR A 51 6.02 12.12 -9.23
N ALA A 52 7.10 11.46 -9.65
CA ALA A 52 8.35 12.12 -9.98
C ALA A 52 8.20 12.99 -11.25
N GLU A 53 7.54 12.48 -12.29
CA GLU A 53 7.20 13.24 -13.50
C GLU A 53 6.32 14.46 -13.18
N ALA A 54 5.29 14.27 -12.36
CA ALA A 54 4.43 15.37 -11.92
C ALA A 54 5.22 16.44 -11.17
N ARG A 55 6.19 16.04 -10.34
CA ARG A 55 7.08 16.98 -9.64
C ARG A 55 7.99 17.73 -10.61
N LEU A 56 8.54 17.06 -11.63
CA LEU A 56 9.33 17.72 -12.68
C LEU A 56 8.49 18.73 -13.47
N ALA A 57 7.19 18.45 -13.64
CA ALA A 57 6.22 19.37 -14.24
C ALA A 57 5.75 20.50 -13.28
N GLY A 58 6.30 20.58 -12.06
CA GLY A 58 5.95 21.61 -11.08
C GLY A 58 4.60 21.42 -10.38
N LEU A 59 4.01 20.23 -10.45
CA LEU A 59 2.73 19.93 -9.78
C LEU A 59 2.94 19.57 -8.31
N ASP A 60 2.03 20.02 -7.44
CA ASP A 60 2.04 19.66 -6.02
C ASP A 60 1.61 18.20 -5.80
N ALA A 61 2.55 17.39 -5.33
CA ALA A 61 2.32 15.99 -5.01
C ALA A 61 1.27 15.78 -3.90
N ALA A 62 1.11 16.72 -2.96
CA ALA A 62 0.10 16.63 -1.91
C ALA A 62 -1.31 16.85 -2.47
N ALA A 63 -1.48 17.83 -3.34
CA ALA A 63 -2.72 18.07 -4.05
C ALA A 63 -3.08 16.89 -4.98
N LEU A 64 -2.13 16.31 -5.71
CA LEU A 64 -2.35 15.12 -6.53
C LEU A 64 -2.79 13.90 -5.72
N LYS A 65 -2.16 13.64 -4.57
CA LYS A 65 -2.59 12.57 -3.65
C LYS A 65 -4.02 12.77 -3.15
N THR A 66 -4.39 14.02 -2.88
CA THR A 66 -5.74 14.38 -2.43
C THR A 66 -6.76 14.15 -3.55
N ALA A 67 -6.45 14.60 -4.77
CA ALA A 67 -7.26 14.33 -5.95
C ALA A 67 -7.50 12.82 -6.15
N VAL A 68 -6.44 12.00 -6.12
CA VAL A 68 -6.54 10.53 -6.23
C VAL A 68 -7.48 9.93 -5.17
N ARG A 69 -7.38 10.36 -3.91
CA ARG A 69 -8.28 9.88 -2.84
C ARG A 69 -9.75 10.21 -3.12
N VAL A 70 -10.02 11.40 -3.64
CA VAL A 70 -11.39 11.81 -4.01
C VAL A 70 -11.89 10.98 -5.19
N VAL A 71 -11.05 10.75 -6.21
CA VAL A 71 -11.43 9.89 -7.35
C VAL A 71 -11.84 8.51 -6.88
N LEU A 72 -11.02 7.89 -6.03
CA LEU A 72 -11.24 6.54 -5.50
C LEU A 72 -12.44 6.46 -4.55
N SER A 73 -12.89 7.57 -3.96
CA SER A 73 -14.06 7.60 -3.08
C SER A 73 -15.39 7.75 -3.83
N LEU A 74 -15.36 8.10 -5.12
CA LEU A 74 -16.55 8.16 -5.97
C LEU A 74 -16.92 6.75 -6.45
N LYS A 75 -18.16 6.32 -6.18
CA LYS A 75 -18.66 4.94 -6.38
C LYS A 75 -18.55 4.36 -7.79
N ASP A 76 -18.38 5.19 -8.82
CA ASP A 76 -18.39 4.80 -10.24
C ASP A 76 -17.08 5.15 -10.98
N SER A 77 -15.95 5.31 -10.29
CA SER A 77 -14.68 5.66 -10.93
C SER A 77 -14.05 4.48 -11.67
N ASN A 78 -14.69 4.07 -12.76
CA ASN A 78 -13.99 3.46 -13.89
C ASN A 78 -12.95 4.48 -14.34
N ALA A 79 -11.67 4.14 -14.16
CA ALA A 79 -10.52 4.99 -14.50
C ALA A 79 -10.51 5.48 -15.96
N GLU A 80 -11.38 4.96 -16.83
CA GLU A 80 -11.55 5.40 -18.22
C GLU A 80 -12.40 6.67 -18.38
N ASN A 81 -13.20 7.08 -17.39
CA ASN A 81 -14.01 8.31 -17.45
C ASN A 81 -13.29 9.56 -16.91
N LEU A 82 -11.96 9.64 -17.12
CA LEU A 82 -11.10 10.73 -16.65
C LEU A 82 -11.40 12.11 -17.27
N ASN A 83 -12.15 12.17 -18.38
CA ASN A 83 -12.47 13.43 -19.07
C ASN A 83 -13.33 14.40 -18.23
N GLY A 84 -14.15 13.90 -17.30
CA GLY A 84 -14.87 14.76 -16.34
C GLY A 84 -14.03 15.10 -15.10
N LEU A 85 -13.15 14.17 -14.72
CA LEU A 85 -12.29 14.28 -13.54
C LEU A 85 -11.16 15.29 -13.71
N GLY A 86 -10.63 15.45 -14.93
CA GLY A 86 -9.62 16.47 -15.22
C GLY A 86 -10.09 17.87 -14.86
N LYS A 87 -11.36 18.19 -15.15
CA LYS A 87 -11.97 19.47 -14.76
C LYS A 87 -12.12 19.59 -13.25
N THR A 88 -12.65 18.56 -12.58
CA THR A 88 -12.81 18.57 -11.11
C THR A 88 -11.49 18.66 -10.36
N VAL A 89 -10.44 17.98 -10.84
CA VAL A 89 -9.09 18.06 -10.26
C VAL A 89 -8.48 19.44 -10.50
N LYS A 90 -8.66 20.00 -11.70
CA LYS A 90 -8.22 21.38 -12.02
C LYS A 90 -8.92 22.41 -11.14
N ASP A 91 -10.25 22.37 -11.06
CA ASP A 91 -11.04 23.29 -10.25
C ASP A 91 -10.62 23.24 -8.77
N TYR A 92 -10.26 22.05 -8.26
CA TYR A 92 -9.76 21.90 -6.89
C TYR A 92 -8.32 22.41 -6.71
N LEU A 93 -7.43 22.16 -7.67
CA LEU A 93 -6.07 22.70 -7.67
C LEU A 93 -6.08 24.22 -7.70
N ASP A 94 -6.92 24.82 -8.55
CA ASP A 94 -7.11 26.27 -8.65
C ASP A 94 -7.61 26.85 -7.31
N LEU A 95 -8.53 26.15 -6.64
CA LEU A 95 -9.08 26.57 -5.34
C LEU A 95 -8.07 26.41 -4.19
N ALA A 96 -7.22 25.39 -4.23
CA ALA A 96 -6.13 25.18 -3.26
C ALA A 96 -5.03 26.25 -3.41
N LEU A 97 -4.64 26.58 -4.65
CA LEU A 97 -3.67 27.63 -4.96
C LEU A 97 -4.21 29.02 -4.58
N ALA A 98 -5.48 29.30 -4.85
CA ALA A 98 -6.13 30.56 -4.46
C ALA A 98 -6.16 30.77 -2.93
N LYS A 99 -6.27 29.70 -2.14
CA LYS A 99 -6.21 29.78 -0.67
C LYS A 99 -4.80 30.05 -0.14
N GLN A 100 -3.75 29.48 -0.77
CA GLN A 100 -2.36 29.76 -0.38
C GLN A 100 -1.94 31.21 -0.66
N GLY A 101 -2.47 31.83 -1.73
CA GLY A 101 -2.21 33.24 -2.03
C GLY A 101 -2.83 34.24 -1.04
N HIS A 102 -3.81 33.81 -0.25
CA HIS A 102 -4.55 34.68 0.67
C HIS A 102 -3.97 34.72 2.09
N GLU A 103 -3.13 33.74 2.47
CA GLU A 103 -2.47 33.69 3.78
C GLU A 103 -1.14 34.47 3.84
N GLY A 104 -0.64 34.98 2.70
CA GLY A 104 0.59 35.79 2.62
C GLY A 104 0.39 37.32 2.63
N SER A 105 -0.85 37.81 2.77
CA SER A 105 -1.16 39.24 2.91
C SER A 105 -1.84 39.54 4.23
N LYS A 106 -1.06 39.52 5.32
CA LYS A 106 -1.35 40.27 6.55
C LYS A 106 -0.06 40.80 7.13
#